data_AF-A0A344J525-F1
#
_entry.id   AF-A0A344J525-F1
#
_cell.length_a   1.000
_cell.length_b   1.000
_cell.length_c   1.000
_cell.angle_alpha   90.00
_cell.angle_beta   90.00
_cell.angle_gamma   90.00
#
_symmetry.space_group_name_H-M   'P 1'
#
loop_
_entity.id
_entity.type
_entity.pdbx_description
1 polymer ?
#
loop_
_entity_poly.entity_id
_entity_poly.type
_entity_poly.pdbx_seq_one_letter_code
_entity_poly.pdbx_strand_id
1 'polypeptide(L)'
;MPTSLIVADDFLDNPMQLREAALKLDYPEDSDSAYPGRNSTQRINVNGLTEQVGQMVGESLVPLAPQEAHGRFRITLAGDRGQAGVHIDRAHWSGILYLSRNEDCQGGTEFFRHLRTGTDRAPYKPGEAEALGYPSPKAAIDDILDHDSLAMDKWEMSMRVPMRFNRLVLLRPWYWHTAGPAFGDTLENGRLVYLMFWAAR
;
A
#
# COMPACT_ATOMS: atom_id res chain seq x y z
N MET A 1 -15.38 17.71 -0.34
CA MET A 1 -13.95 17.57 -0.69
C MET A 1 -13.55 16.14 -0.38
N PRO A 2 -13.10 15.32 -1.35
CA PRO A 2 -12.77 13.93 -1.08
C PRO A 2 -11.44 13.81 -0.32
N THR A 3 -11.44 13.14 0.83
CA THR A 3 -10.22 12.78 1.55
C THR A 3 -9.42 11.77 0.72
N SER A 4 -8.14 12.08 0.49
CA SER A 4 -7.25 11.30 -0.37
C SER A 4 -6.24 10.47 0.42
N LEU A 5 -5.80 10.99 1.57
CA LEU A 5 -4.78 10.40 2.42
C LEU A 5 -5.09 10.77 3.88
N ILE A 6 -4.93 9.83 4.79
CA ILE A 6 -4.88 10.07 6.24
C ILE A 6 -3.62 9.38 6.78
N VAL A 7 -2.89 10.08 7.63
CA VAL A 7 -1.76 9.53 8.38
C VAL A 7 -2.10 9.64 9.85
N ALA A 8 -2.09 8.51 10.55
CA ALA A 8 -2.34 8.44 11.99
C ALA A 8 -1.13 7.79 12.67
N ASP A 9 -0.48 8.56 13.54
CA ASP A 9 0.59 8.06 14.40
C ASP A 9 0.00 7.43 15.65
N ASP A 10 0.78 6.53 16.26
CA ASP A 10 0.42 5.84 17.49
C ASP A 10 -0.97 5.16 17.42
N PHE A 11 -1.25 4.54 16.27
CA PHE A 11 -2.59 4.07 15.89
C PHE A 11 -3.14 2.95 16.79
N LEU A 12 -2.32 1.95 17.11
CA LEU A 12 -2.71 0.88 18.05
C LEU A 12 -2.22 1.22 19.46
N ASP A 13 -3.01 0.82 20.47
CA ASP A 13 -2.59 0.91 21.87
C ASP A 13 -1.45 -0.06 22.20
N ASN A 14 -1.46 -1.26 21.59
CA ASN A 14 -0.49 -2.35 21.85
C ASN A 14 0.20 -2.83 20.55
N PRO A 15 0.91 -1.97 19.82
CA PRO A 15 1.48 -2.31 18.51
C PRO A 15 2.57 -3.38 18.60
N MET A 16 3.29 -3.44 19.71
CA MET A 16 4.34 -4.44 19.95
C MET A 16 3.76 -5.85 20.01
N GLN A 17 2.57 -6.04 20.59
CA GLN A 17 1.91 -7.34 20.63
C GLN A 17 1.58 -7.84 19.23
N LEU A 18 1.05 -6.95 18.36
CA LEU A 18 0.77 -7.30 16.97
C LEU A 18 2.05 -7.63 16.21
N ARG A 19 3.12 -6.84 16.42
CA ARG A 19 4.44 -7.07 15.82
C ARG A 19 5.03 -8.41 16.23
N GLU A 20 5.02 -8.74 17.52
CA GLU A 20 5.54 -10.02 18.05
C GLU A 20 4.75 -11.22 17.52
N ALA A 21 3.44 -11.06 17.32
CA ALA A 21 2.64 -12.09 16.66
C ALA A 21 3.03 -12.22 15.17
N ALA A 22 3.21 -11.09 14.47
CA ALA A 22 3.60 -11.07 13.06
C ALA A 22 4.94 -11.76 12.79
N LEU A 23 5.93 -11.60 13.67
CA LEU A 23 7.24 -12.24 13.54
C LEU A 23 7.20 -13.77 13.68
N LYS A 24 6.12 -14.33 14.23
CA LYS A 24 5.94 -15.78 14.41
C LYS A 24 5.14 -16.43 13.28
N LEU A 25 4.74 -15.66 12.27
CA LEU A 25 3.98 -16.16 11.13
C LEU A 25 4.90 -16.73 10.05
N ASP A 26 4.32 -17.51 9.14
CA ASP A 26 5.05 -18.12 8.02
C ASP A 26 5.06 -17.18 6.81
N TYR A 27 6.26 -16.89 6.31
CA TYR A 27 6.50 -16.06 5.12
C TYR A 27 7.13 -16.91 4.00
N PRO A 28 6.32 -17.68 3.26
CA PRO A 28 6.84 -18.52 2.18
C PRO A 28 7.48 -17.66 1.10
N GLU A 29 8.51 -18.19 0.44
CA GLU A 29 9.02 -17.60 -0.79
C GLU A 29 7.93 -17.63 -1.86
N ASP A 30 7.82 -16.52 -2.59
CA ASP A 30 6.90 -16.36 -3.70
C ASP A 30 7.69 -15.73 -4.84
N SER A 31 8.31 -16.59 -5.67
CA SER A 31 9.17 -16.16 -6.77
C SER A 31 8.42 -15.39 -7.86
N ASP A 32 7.09 -15.49 -7.89
CA ASP A 32 6.23 -14.89 -8.91
C ASP A 32 5.42 -13.69 -8.39
N SER A 33 5.75 -13.19 -7.20
CA SER A 33 5.01 -12.07 -6.62
C SER A 33 5.23 -10.76 -7.38
N ALA A 34 4.13 -10.06 -7.67
CA ALA A 34 4.19 -8.73 -8.27
C ALA A 34 4.88 -7.71 -7.36
N TYR A 35 4.83 -7.89 -6.04
CA TYR A 35 5.40 -6.95 -5.06
C TYR A 35 6.72 -7.45 -4.48
N PRO A 36 7.61 -6.54 -4.03
CA PRO A 36 8.81 -6.96 -3.33
C PRO A 36 8.47 -7.53 -1.94
N GLY A 37 9.07 -8.66 -1.62
CA GLY A 37 8.93 -9.32 -0.32
C GLY A 37 7.83 -10.38 -0.29
N ARG A 38 7.52 -10.86 0.91
CA ARG A 38 6.68 -12.04 1.14
C ARG A 38 5.51 -11.70 2.04
N ASN A 39 4.32 -12.15 1.66
CA ASN A 39 3.14 -12.05 2.51
C ASN A 39 3.09 -13.24 3.48
N SER A 40 2.62 -13.00 4.70
CA SER A 40 2.32 -14.07 5.64
C SER A 40 1.23 -14.98 5.08
N THR A 41 1.32 -16.28 5.37
CA THR A 41 0.25 -17.25 5.06
C THR A 41 -0.98 -16.96 5.92
N GLN A 42 -0.73 -16.78 7.22
CA GLN A 42 -1.73 -16.48 8.23
C GLN A 42 -2.21 -15.03 8.12
N ARG A 43 -3.42 -14.81 8.65
CA ARG A 43 -4.02 -13.49 8.87
C ARG A 43 -4.21 -13.28 10.36
N ILE A 44 -4.08 -12.03 10.80
CA ILE A 44 -4.53 -11.61 12.12
C ILE A 44 -5.59 -10.54 11.92
N ASN A 45 -6.79 -10.78 12.44
CA ASN A 45 -7.86 -9.79 12.42
C ASN A 45 -7.76 -8.93 13.68
N VAL A 46 -7.61 -7.62 13.50
CA VAL A 46 -7.66 -6.67 14.62
C VAL A 46 -9.12 -6.30 14.87
N ASN A 47 -9.61 -6.60 16.07
CA ASN A 47 -11.00 -6.32 16.45
C ASN A 47 -11.29 -4.81 16.41
N GLY A 48 -12.45 -4.43 15.85
CA GLY A 48 -12.86 -3.02 15.75
C GLY A 48 -12.15 -2.19 14.68
N LEU A 49 -11.21 -2.79 13.93
CA LEU A 49 -10.38 -2.08 12.96
C LEU A 49 -11.20 -1.40 11.86
N THR A 50 -12.17 -2.10 11.29
CA THR A 50 -12.98 -1.56 10.18
C THR A 50 -13.87 -0.42 10.66
N GLU A 51 -14.44 -0.54 11.86
CA GLU A 51 -15.26 0.49 12.48
C GLU A 51 -14.42 1.74 12.77
N GLN A 52 -13.22 1.57 13.35
CA GLN A 52 -12.31 2.67 13.64
C GLN A 52 -11.87 3.39 12.36
N VAL A 53 -11.45 2.64 11.34
CA VAL A 53 -11.05 3.23 10.05
C VAL A 53 -12.24 3.92 9.38
N GLY A 54 -13.43 3.31 9.43
CA GLY A 54 -14.67 3.90 8.90
C GLY A 54 -15.00 5.24 9.56
N GLN A 55 -14.83 5.36 10.88
CA GLN A 55 -14.96 6.64 11.60
C GLN A 55 -13.92 7.67 11.15
N MET A 56 -12.66 7.27 11.00
CA MET A 56 -11.58 8.17 10.56
C MET A 56 -11.80 8.73 9.15
N VAL A 57 -12.26 7.89 8.21
CA VAL A 57 -12.51 8.31 6.83
C VAL A 57 -13.91 8.91 6.62
N GLY A 58 -14.81 8.74 7.59
CA GLY A 58 -16.20 9.20 7.52
C GLY A 58 -17.08 8.37 6.59
N GLU A 59 -16.77 7.09 6.39
CA GLU A 59 -17.46 6.19 5.44
C GLU A 59 -17.77 4.83 6.06
N SER A 60 -18.84 4.19 5.60
CA SER A 60 -19.11 2.79 5.94
C SER A 60 -18.26 1.88 5.06
N LEU A 61 -17.45 1.04 5.70
CA LEU A 61 -16.50 0.15 5.03
C LEU A 61 -16.82 -1.31 5.31
N VAL A 62 -16.43 -2.17 4.37
CA VAL A 62 -16.36 -3.62 4.56
C VAL A 62 -14.97 -4.11 4.15
N PRO A 63 -14.33 -5.00 4.92
CA PRO A 63 -13.04 -5.55 4.54
C PRO A 63 -13.18 -6.34 3.24
N LEU A 64 -12.20 -6.23 2.34
CA LEU A 64 -12.18 -7.07 1.15
C LEU A 64 -12.00 -8.54 1.54
N ALA A 65 -12.63 -9.43 0.77
CA ALA A 65 -12.73 -10.86 1.07
C ALA A 65 -11.34 -11.55 1.18
N PRO A 66 -11.23 -12.72 1.84
CA PRO A 66 -9.97 -13.35 2.23
C PRO A 66 -9.02 -13.80 1.10
N GLN A 67 -9.36 -13.58 -0.17
CA GLN A 67 -8.41 -13.79 -1.28
C GLN A 67 -7.43 -12.60 -1.43
N GLU A 68 -7.79 -11.43 -0.88
CA GLU A 68 -7.00 -10.19 -0.91
C GLU A 68 -5.97 -10.16 0.22
N ALA A 69 -4.96 -9.29 0.18
CA ALA A 69 -3.94 -9.23 1.23
C ALA A 69 -4.42 -8.63 2.59
N HIS A 70 -5.72 -8.30 2.73
CA HIS A 70 -6.30 -7.70 3.94
C HIS A 70 -6.07 -8.56 5.20
N GLY A 71 -5.41 -8.00 6.21
CA GLY A 71 -5.10 -8.69 7.46
C GLY A 71 -3.86 -9.59 7.41
N ARG A 72 -3.11 -9.56 6.30
CA ARG A 72 -1.78 -10.19 6.21
C ARG A 72 -0.68 -9.20 6.54
N PHE A 73 0.47 -9.76 6.85
CA PHE A 73 1.71 -9.02 7.02
C PHE A 73 2.56 -9.18 5.77
N ARG A 74 3.32 -8.15 5.43
CA ARG A 74 4.35 -8.24 4.40
C ARG A 74 5.69 -7.92 5.03
N ILE A 75 6.66 -8.80 4.81
CA ILE A 75 8.07 -8.54 5.09
C ILE A 75 8.81 -8.34 3.77
N THR A 76 9.57 -7.26 3.67
CA THR A 76 10.43 -6.98 2.51
C THR A 76 11.85 -6.72 3.01
N LEU A 77 12.80 -7.55 2.58
CA LEU A 77 14.23 -7.48 2.91
C LEU A 77 15.01 -6.83 1.76
N ALA A 78 16.21 -6.32 2.03
CA ALA A 78 17.02 -5.57 1.05
C ALA A 78 17.32 -6.34 -0.25
N GLY A 79 17.37 -7.67 -0.20
CA GLY A 79 17.58 -8.53 -1.38
C GLY A 79 16.31 -8.80 -2.20
N ASP A 80 15.13 -8.49 -1.67
CA ASP A 80 13.86 -8.79 -2.32
C ASP A 80 13.62 -7.86 -3.51
N ARG A 81 13.16 -8.44 -4.62
CA ARG A 81 12.79 -7.71 -5.84
C ARG A 81 11.34 -8.02 -6.17
N GLY A 82 10.56 -6.99 -6.46
CA GLY A 82 9.21 -7.13 -7.00
C GLY A 82 9.19 -6.99 -8.51
N GLN A 83 8.13 -7.47 -9.14
CA GLN A 83 7.92 -7.32 -10.58
C GLN A 83 7.11 -6.06 -10.95
N ALA A 84 6.53 -5.36 -9.96
CA ALA A 84 5.76 -4.14 -10.13
C ALA A 84 6.42 -2.96 -9.38
N GLY A 85 6.42 -1.79 -10.02
CA GLY A 85 6.93 -0.54 -9.46
C GLY A 85 5.79 0.35 -8.98
N VAL A 86 5.59 1.49 -9.63
CA VAL A 86 4.45 2.38 -9.36
C VAL A 86 3.16 1.71 -9.84
N HIS A 87 2.12 1.70 -9.00
CA HIS A 87 0.85 1.03 -9.26
C HIS A 87 -0.34 1.74 -8.59
N ILE A 88 -1.52 1.13 -8.75
CA ILE A 88 -2.75 1.41 -8.00
C ILE A 88 -3.27 0.12 -7.37
N ASP A 89 -4.07 0.24 -6.32
CA ASP A 89 -4.72 -0.90 -5.67
C ASP A 89 -6.15 -1.12 -6.20
N ARG A 90 -6.64 -2.36 -6.07
CA ARG A 90 -8.02 -2.73 -6.39
C ARG A 90 -8.91 -2.68 -5.15
N ALA A 91 -9.05 -1.51 -4.55
CA ALA A 91 -9.85 -1.30 -3.34
C ALA A 91 -10.67 0.00 -3.41
N HIS A 92 -11.38 0.35 -2.33
CA HIS A 92 -11.93 1.69 -2.09
C HIS A 92 -11.05 2.52 -1.14
N TRP A 93 -10.41 1.84 -0.19
CA TRP A 93 -9.35 2.36 0.67
C TRP A 93 -8.28 1.29 0.85
N SER A 94 -7.02 1.71 0.80
CA SER A 94 -5.87 0.90 1.19
C SER A 94 -5.27 1.43 2.49
N GLY A 95 -4.85 0.52 3.35
CA GLY A 95 -4.24 0.81 4.63
C GLY A 95 -2.93 0.07 4.79
N ILE A 96 -1.90 0.78 5.22
CA ILE A 96 -0.59 0.22 5.56
C ILE A 96 -0.25 0.67 6.98
N LEU A 97 -0.17 -0.27 7.90
CA LEU A 97 0.34 -0.02 9.25
C LEU A 97 1.80 -0.47 9.30
N TYR A 98 2.69 0.45 9.66
CA TYR A 98 4.12 0.19 9.77
C TYR A 98 4.46 -0.45 11.12
N LEU A 99 5.14 -1.61 11.07
CA LEU A 99 5.52 -2.40 12.23
C LEU A 99 7.04 -2.64 12.34
N SER A 100 7.84 -2.12 11.41
CA SER A 100 9.29 -1.99 11.61
C SER A 100 9.60 -1.06 12.78
N ARG A 101 10.64 -1.37 13.56
CA ARG A 101 11.06 -0.50 14.66
C ARG A 101 11.61 0.81 14.11
N ASN A 102 11.52 1.87 14.90
CA ASN A 102 11.92 3.20 14.44
C ASN A 102 13.39 3.27 14.01
N GLU A 103 14.28 2.54 14.69
CA GLU A 103 15.70 2.46 14.36
C GLU A 103 15.99 1.75 13.03
N ASP A 104 15.09 0.88 12.57
CA ASP A 104 15.25 0.12 11.32
C ASP A 104 14.55 0.82 10.12
N CYS A 105 13.57 1.69 10.39
CA CYS A 105 12.74 2.34 9.39
C CYS A 105 13.55 3.10 8.33
N GLN A 106 13.33 2.74 7.07
CA GLN A 106 13.81 3.51 5.90
C GLN A 106 12.65 3.74 4.93
N GLY A 107 12.71 4.82 4.15
CA GLY A 107 11.70 5.09 3.13
C GLY A 107 10.30 5.34 3.70
N GLY A 108 9.29 4.71 3.11
CA GLY A 108 7.88 4.92 3.44
C GLY A 108 6.93 4.45 2.33
N THR A 109 5.72 5.00 2.30
CA THR A 109 4.83 4.89 1.13
C THR A 109 5.07 6.11 0.26
N GLU A 110 5.40 5.88 -1.01
CA GLU A 110 5.80 6.91 -1.96
C GLU A 110 4.70 7.11 -3.00
N PHE A 111 4.45 8.36 -3.34
CA PHE A 111 3.42 8.79 -4.28
C PHE A 111 4.08 9.55 -5.44
N PHE A 112 3.50 9.42 -6.62
CA PHE A 112 4.12 9.87 -7.85
C PHE A 112 3.17 10.66 -8.75
N ARG A 113 3.76 11.56 -9.52
CA ARG A 113 3.19 12.15 -10.71
C ARG A 113 3.70 11.40 -11.92
N HIS A 114 2.79 10.93 -12.78
CA HIS A 114 3.16 10.36 -14.07
C HIS A 114 3.51 11.49 -15.04
N LEU A 115 4.73 11.50 -15.57
CA LEU A 115 5.22 12.61 -16.40
C LEU A 115 4.52 12.71 -17.74
N ARG A 116 4.24 11.57 -18.40
CA ARG A 116 3.61 11.53 -19.73
C ARG A 116 2.17 12.06 -19.71
N THR A 117 1.38 11.70 -18.70
CA THR A 117 -0.02 12.18 -18.57
C THR A 117 -0.17 13.42 -17.69
N GLY A 118 0.85 13.76 -16.89
CA GLY A 118 0.78 14.85 -15.93
C GLY A 118 -0.25 14.62 -14.81
N THR A 119 -0.49 13.37 -14.41
CA THR A 119 -1.47 13.02 -13.37
C THR A 119 -0.82 12.38 -12.16
N ASP A 120 -1.33 12.68 -10.96
CA ASP A 120 -0.87 12.06 -9.70
C ASP A 120 -1.68 10.80 -9.32
N ARG A 121 -2.67 10.48 -10.15
CA ARG A 121 -3.59 9.35 -10.00
C ARG A 121 -4.12 8.85 -11.34
N ALA A 122 -4.64 7.63 -11.31
CA ALA A 122 -5.45 7.07 -12.36
C ALA A 122 -6.74 7.88 -12.60
N PRO A 123 -7.25 7.91 -13.84
CA PRO A 123 -8.59 8.42 -14.11
C PRO A 123 -9.62 7.51 -13.42
N TYR A 124 -10.58 8.11 -12.72
CA TYR A 124 -11.66 7.36 -12.06
C TYR A 124 -13.03 8.03 -12.21
N LYS A 125 -13.09 9.28 -12.68
CA LYS A 125 -14.34 9.97 -12.98
C LYS A 125 -14.65 9.91 -14.48
N PRO A 126 -15.94 10.02 -14.86
CA PRO A 126 -16.32 10.14 -16.27
C PRO A 126 -15.58 11.28 -16.97
N GLY A 127 -15.07 11.04 -18.19
CA GLY A 127 -14.39 12.04 -19.01
C GLY A 127 -12.89 12.21 -18.74
N GLU A 128 -12.37 11.71 -17.62
CA GLU A 128 -10.94 11.89 -17.28
C GLU A 128 -10.02 11.09 -18.20
N ALA A 129 -10.43 9.88 -18.60
CA ALA A 129 -9.61 9.05 -19.50
C ALA A 129 -9.60 9.62 -20.92
N GLU A 130 -10.76 10.10 -21.38
CA GLU A 130 -10.94 10.71 -22.70
C GLU A 130 -10.14 12.00 -22.82
N ALA A 131 -10.09 12.82 -21.77
CA ALA A 131 -9.24 14.01 -21.71
C ALA A 131 -7.73 13.69 -21.81
N LEU A 132 -7.34 12.47 -21.42
CA LEU A 132 -5.98 11.95 -21.57
C LEU A 132 -5.77 11.22 -22.92
N GLY A 133 -6.79 11.16 -23.78
CA GLY A 133 -6.72 10.49 -25.09
C GLY A 133 -6.99 8.98 -25.04
N TYR A 134 -7.52 8.46 -23.94
CA TYR A 134 -7.84 7.04 -23.79
C TYR A 134 -9.34 6.76 -23.91
N PRO A 135 -9.74 5.58 -24.45
CA PRO A 135 -11.15 5.23 -24.62
C PRO A 135 -11.84 4.80 -23.32
N SER A 136 -11.07 4.51 -22.27
CA SER A 136 -11.62 4.15 -20.95
C SER A 136 -10.56 4.29 -19.86
N PRO A 137 -10.97 4.41 -18.57
CA PRO A 137 -10.04 4.37 -17.45
C PRO A 137 -9.18 3.11 -17.41
N LYS A 138 -9.77 1.95 -17.73
CA LYS A 138 -9.02 0.69 -17.77
C LYS A 138 -7.91 0.73 -18.83
N ALA A 139 -8.21 1.19 -20.04
CA ALA A 139 -7.23 1.30 -21.11
C ALA A 139 -6.08 2.27 -20.75
N ALA A 140 -6.38 3.37 -20.06
CA ALA A 140 -5.36 4.28 -19.55
C ALA A 140 -4.47 3.61 -18.49
N ILE A 141 -5.09 2.94 -17.51
CA ILE A 141 -4.35 2.27 -16.43
C ILE A 141 -3.46 1.15 -17.00
N ASP A 142 -4.01 0.29 -17.86
CA ASP A 142 -3.25 -0.80 -18.48
C ASP A 142 -2.06 -0.24 -19.29
N ASP A 143 -2.28 0.74 -20.18
CA ASP A 143 -1.20 1.33 -20.98
C ASP A 143 -0.10 1.96 -20.12
N ILE A 144 -0.47 2.71 -19.08
CA ILE A 144 0.50 3.37 -18.20
C ILE A 144 1.28 2.31 -17.40
N LEU A 145 0.60 1.34 -16.79
CA LEU A 145 1.27 0.38 -15.91
C LEU A 145 2.10 -0.64 -16.71
N ASP A 146 1.63 -1.08 -17.87
CA ASP A 146 2.35 -2.06 -18.71
C ASP A 146 3.66 -1.49 -19.27
N HIS A 147 3.72 -0.18 -19.55
CA HIS A 147 4.91 0.46 -20.14
C HIS A 147 5.78 1.20 -19.13
N ASP A 148 5.17 1.87 -18.14
CA ASP A 148 5.86 2.86 -17.32
C ASP A 148 6.04 2.41 -15.86
N SER A 149 5.33 1.39 -15.35
CA SER A 149 5.33 1.04 -13.91
C SER A 149 6.71 0.88 -13.28
N LEU A 150 7.65 0.21 -13.98
CA LEU A 150 9.02 -0.02 -13.52
C LEU A 150 10.03 1.08 -13.96
N ALA A 151 9.62 1.97 -14.86
CA ALA A 151 10.48 2.97 -15.46
C ALA A 151 10.46 4.26 -14.62
N MET A 152 11.27 4.32 -13.57
CA MET A 152 11.28 5.45 -12.61
C MET A 152 11.58 6.82 -13.25
N ASP A 153 12.17 6.88 -14.45
CA ASP A 153 12.35 8.12 -15.23
C ASP A 153 11.05 8.67 -15.84
N LYS A 154 9.95 7.90 -15.79
CA LYS A 154 8.60 8.31 -16.19
C LYS A 154 7.79 8.89 -15.04
N TRP A 155 8.33 8.84 -13.83
CA TRP A 155 7.65 9.24 -12.61
C TRP A 155 8.43 10.34 -11.88
N GLU A 156 7.70 11.30 -11.35
CA GLU A 156 8.24 12.29 -10.40
C GLU A 156 7.65 12.00 -9.02
N MET A 157 8.49 11.73 -8.02
CA MET A 157 8.01 11.52 -6.66
C MET A 157 7.43 12.83 -6.12
N SER A 158 6.12 12.85 -5.89
CA SER A 158 5.39 14.03 -5.43
C SER A 158 5.33 14.11 -3.90
N MET A 159 5.30 12.95 -3.23
CA MET A 159 5.20 12.87 -1.77
C MET A 159 5.73 11.53 -1.26
N ARG A 160 6.25 11.54 -0.03
CA ARG A 160 6.52 10.33 0.75
C ARG A 160 5.91 10.48 2.13
N VAL A 161 5.16 9.48 2.57
CA VAL A 161 4.80 9.33 3.98
C VAL A 161 5.87 8.47 4.63
N PRO A 162 6.76 9.02 5.47
CA PRO A 162 7.90 8.27 5.96
C PRO A 162 7.46 7.18 6.92
N MET A 163 8.19 6.07 6.88
CA MET A 163 7.96 4.95 7.78
C MET A 163 8.24 5.36 9.23
N ARG A 164 7.33 5.00 10.13
CA ARG A 164 7.42 5.20 11.58
C ARG A 164 6.67 4.05 12.24
N PHE A 165 7.23 3.44 13.27
CA PHE A 165 6.55 2.38 14.01
C PHE A 165 5.18 2.85 14.50
N ASN A 166 4.15 2.01 14.35
CA ASN A 166 2.76 2.29 14.73
C ASN A 166 2.09 3.46 13.98
N ARG A 167 2.61 3.84 12.81
CA ARG A 167 1.93 4.77 11.89
C ARG A 167 1.06 3.99 10.92
N LEU A 168 -0.22 4.35 10.88
CA LEU A 168 -1.18 3.96 9.87
C LEU A 168 -1.19 4.99 8.74
N VAL A 169 -1.07 4.50 7.50
CA VAL A 169 -1.29 5.27 6.28
C VAL A 169 -2.54 4.73 5.60
N LEU A 170 -3.58 5.55 5.47
CA LEU A 170 -4.78 5.25 4.69
C LEU A 170 -4.75 6.08 3.41
N LEU A 171 -4.79 5.46 2.25
CA LEU A 171 -4.77 6.16 0.96
C LEU A 171 -5.92 5.73 0.05
N ARG A 172 -6.30 6.66 -0.83
CA ARG A 172 -7.15 6.34 -1.95
C ARG A 172 -6.36 5.54 -2.99
N PRO A 173 -6.90 4.40 -3.43
CA PRO A 173 -6.11 3.39 -4.13
C PRO A 173 -5.72 3.79 -5.55
N TRP A 174 -6.41 4.76 -6.15
CA TRP A 174 -6.13 5.27 -7.49
C TRP A 174 -4.95 6.24 -7.58
N TYR A 175 -4.35 6.68 -6.46
CA TYR A 175 -3.11 7.45 -6.54
C TYR A 175 -1.96 6.57 -7.02
N TRP A 176 -1.08 7.11 -7.85
CA TRP A 176 0.11 6.40 -8.26
C TRP A 176 1.05 6.28 -7.09
N HIS A 177 1.30 5.06 -6.63
CA HIS A 177 2.09 4.84 -5.43
C HIS A 177 2.90 3.55 -5.49
N THR A 178 3.88 3.45 -4.60
CA THR A 178 4.59 2.21 -4.35
C THR A 178 5.13 2.17 -2.91
N ALA A 179 5.65 1.01 -2.52
CA ALA A 179 6.50 0.92 -1.34
C ALA A 179 7.85 1.57 -1.65
N GLY A 180 8.40 2.31 -0.69
CA GLY A 180 9.78 2.79 -0.77
C GLY A 180 10.81 1.65 -0.68
N PRO A 181 12.10 1.98 -0.51
CA PRO A 181 13.18 1.01 -0.56
C PRO A 181 12.98 -0.16 0.42
N ALA A 182 13.36 -1.35 -0.03
CA ALA A 182 13.54 -2.50 0.83
C ALA A 182 14.78 -2.32 1.71
N PHE A 183 14.76 -2.87 2.92
CA PHE A 183 15.86 -2.77 3.88
C PHE A 183 15.85 -3.95 4.84
N GLY A 184 16.93 -4.10 5.62
CA GLY A 184 17.12 -5.21 6.54
C GLY A 184 17.46 -6.53 5.83
N ASP A 185 17.86 -7.50 6.62
CA ASP A 185 18.29 -8.84 6.21
C ASP A 185 17.62 -9.96 7.00
N THR A 186 16.83 -9.63 8.04
CA THR A 186 16.03 -10.57 8.81
C THR A 186 14.58 -10.11 8.98
N LEU A 187 13.70 -10.98 9.47
CA LEU A 187 12.30 -10.62 9.77
C LEU A 187 12.23 -9.48 10.80
N GLU A 188 13.19 -9.40 11.72
CA GLU A 188 13.22 -8.45 12.83
C GLU A 188 13.60 -7.04 12.41
N ASN A 189 14.47 -6.87 11.41
CA ASN A 189 14.99 -5.57 10.98
C ASN A 189 14.53 -5.16 9.57
N GLY A 190 13.74 -6.00 8.90
CA GLY A 190 13.20 -5.72 7.58
C GLY A 190 12.00 -4.77 7.59
N ARG A 191 11.50 -4.46 6.39
CA ARG A 191 10.27 -3.68 6.20
C ARG A 191 9.04 -4.55 6.52
N LEU A 192 8.56 -4.48 7.75
CA LEU A 192 7.38 -5.21 8.22
C LEU A 192 6.15 -4.30 8.23
N VAL A 193 5.12 -4.68 7.51
CA VAL A 193 3.84 -3.94 7.44
C VAL A 193 2.64 -4.85 7.60
N TYR A 194 1.56 -4.31 8.14
CA TYR A 194 0.23 -4.94 8.14
C TYR A 194 -0.64 -4.29 7.06
N LEU A 195 -1.18 -5.11 6.17
CA LEU A 195 -1.90 -4.67 4.96
C LEU A 195 -3.41 -4.73 5.18
N MET A 196 -4.11 -3.68 4.76
CA MET A 196 -5.55 -3.55 4.92
C MET A 196 -6.17 -3.01 3.64
N PHE A 197 -7.30 -3.59 3.22
CA PHE A 197 -8.06 -3.14 2.05
C PHE A 197 -9.56 -3.21 2.32
N TRP A 198 -10.29 -2.17 1.93
CA TRP A 198 -11.74 -2.10 2.15
C TRP A 198 -12.47 -1.76 0.85
N ALA A 199 -13.71 -2.24 0.73
CA ALA A 199 -14.71 -1.71 -0.19
C ALA A 199 -15.63 -0.73 0.54
N ALA A 200 -16.29 0.14 -0.24
CA ALA A 200 -17.44 0.88 0.25
C ALA A 200 -18.60 -0.10 0.55
N ARG A 201 -19.34 0.17 1.61
CA ARG A 201 -20.56 -0.57 1.95
C ARG A 201 -21.77 -0.08 1.16
#